data_AF-A0A9W6J5E4-F1
#
_entry.id   AF-A0A9W6J5E4-F1
#
_cell.length_a   1.000
_cell.length_b   1.000
_cell.length_c   1.000
_cell.angle_alpha   90.00
_cell.angle_beta   90.00
_cell.angle_gamma   90.00
#
_symmetry.space_group_name_H-M   'P 1'
#
loop_
_entity.id
_entity.type
_entity.pdbx_description
1 polymer ?
#
loop_
_entity_poly.entity_id
_entity_poly.type
_entity_poly.pdbx_seq_one_letter_code
_entity_poly.pdbx_strand_id
1 'polypeptide(L)'
;MPMPLPRPTNLPSIAVPSQTDTAASGLPVTPEPAPAADGEEAAVPTVAAPTAPGQIAEKQASVAQVAAPVGMPAAPGALVDVPAEAPRVSGHGGTFLRLRPESDIWDLLDAPLNTLFPPAFANEPESKADAGKGVEPAVPAPPLYREVRELQRLQDRMASGTADAVTVQNALIAKIDRSFRAADGEAWRDGLNARALVVFALSGGGPGAMRAVLAKGVPPNIDERLVRGSLAYLEGREAEALKDLGEIDVRTLPASLAGQVALAQAALWVRRDPARSAELLGRARLVAPGALIEEAALRRAIFLAAQANDIATFERLSASYLARFRHSVYAGNFRQRFAAALTRMTFMDNAEEFHRLDDLLAPLEPESRREIALMVAQASITLGKTAAAAMAAERVLATAPIGSLDADRARLYRAAAQAASAQDCEAADAELATIAPDRLSTEDRRLLGSARAVARAISGAADVEVIAGRATEPQAPDAAGDDTAPAILAKAQAALSGVDQLFGEKPL
;
A
#
# COMPACT_ATOMS: atom_id res chain seq x y z
N MET A 1 -4.70 -43.95 41.95
CA MET A 1 -5.83 -43.42 42.75
C MET A 1 -5.40 -42.11 43.39
N PRO A 2 -5.96 -40.97 43.00
CA PRO A 2 -5.68 -39.68 43.65
C PRO A 2 -6.83 -39.28 44.60
N MET A 3 -6.48 -38.84 45.80
CA MET A 3 -7.39 -38.18 46.75
C MET A 3 -7.61 -36.70 46.33
N PRO A 4 -8.82 -36.13 46.50
CA PRO A 4 -9.16 -34.80 46.02
C PRO A 4 -8.89 -33.70 47.06
N LEU A 5 -8.51 -32.51 46.59
CA LEU A 5 -8.45 -31.27 47.38
C LEU A 5 -9.73 -30.43 47.18
N PRO A 6 -10.18 -29.68 48.21
CA PRO A 6 -11.53 -29.11 48.28
C PRO A 6 -11.70 -27.74 47.58
N ARG A 7 -12.94 -27.49 47.12
CA ARG A 7 -13.42 -26.21 46.54
C ARG A 7 -13.69 -25.17 47.64
N PRO A 8 -13.45 -23.87 47.39
CA PRO A 8 -14.02 -22.79 48.20
C PRO A 8 -15.42 -22.36 47.74
N THR A 9 -16.20 -21.97 48.74
CA THR A 9 -17.67 -21.82 48.80
C THR A 9 -18.16 -20.43 48.38
N ASN A 10 -19.40 -20.39 47.88
CA ASN A 10 -20.24 -19.23 47.55
C ASN A 10 -20.38 -18.19 48.68
N LEU A 11 -20.51 -16.92 48.29
CA LEU A 11 -21.20 -15.84 49.04
C LEU A 11 -22.09 -15.02 48.07
N PRO A 12 -23.14 -14.33 48.57
CA PRO A 12 -24.48 -14.44 48.00
C PRO A 12 -24.96 -13.26 47.13
N SER A 13 -25.94 -13.57 46.26
CA SER A 13 -26.82 -12.63 45.55
C SER A 13 -27.62 -11.74 46.51
N ILE A 14 -27.66 -10.44 46.21
CA ILE A 14 -28.63 -9.51 46.79
C ILE A 14 -29.67 -9.17 45.71
N ALA A 15 -30.92 -9.44 46.05
CA ALA A 15 -32.10 -9.21 45.24
C ALA A 15 -32.64 -7.78 45.41
N VAL A 16 -33.24 -7.30 44.32
CA VAL A 16 -34.08 -6.11 44.17
C VAL A 16 -35.34 -6.20 45.04
N PRO A 17 -35.90 -5.05 45.47
CA PRO A 17 -37.34 -4.91 45.52
C PRO A 17 -37.84 -3.74 44.66
N SER A 18 -38.86 -4.03 43.86
CA SER A 18 -39.74 -3.09 43.18
C SER A 18 -40.94 -2.75 44.07
N GLN A 19 -41.66 -1.68 43.69
CA GLN A 19 -43.00 -1.18 44.10
C GLN A 19 -42.89 0.25 44.68
N THR A 20 -43.75 1.23 44.40
CA THR A 20 -44.97 1.39 43.60
C THR A 20 -45.31 2.89 43.58
N ASP A 21 -46.01 3.34 42.54
CA ASP A 21 -46.99 4.44 42.45
C ASP A 21 -46.85 5.71 43.31
N THR A 22 -46.90 6.88 42.65
CA THR A 22 -48.05 7.81 42.72
C THR A 22 -47.88 9.02 41.78
N ALA A 23 -48.78 9.07 40.79
CA ALA A 23 -49.53 10.20 40.20
C ALA A 23 -48.94 11.63 40.04
N ALA A 24 -49.04 12.06 38.76
CA ALA A 24 -49.71 13.29 38.27
C ALA A 24 -49.12 14.69 38.58
N SER A 25 -48.71 15.39 37.51
CA SER A 25 -49.42 16.61 37.02
C SER A 25 -48.74 17.26 35.81
N GLY A 26 -49.54 17.58 34.78
CA GLY A 26 -49.44 18.88 34.08
C GLY A 26 -48.60 19.00 32.81
N LEU A 27 -49.20 18.68 31.66
CA LEU A 27 -48.94 19.34 30.37
C LEU A 27 -49.47 20.80 30.41
N PRO A 28 -48.97 21.74 29.57
CA PRO A 28 -49.57 21.89 28.24
C PRO A 28 -48.60 22.12 27.07
N VAL A 29 -49.12 21.70 25.92
CA VAL A 29 -48.67 21.85 24.52
C VAL A 29 -48.91 23.29 24.05
N THR A 30 -48.07 23.89 23.18
CA THR A 30 -48.23 24.23 21.72
C THR A 30 -47.92 25.74 21.52
N PRO A 31 -47.80 26.34 20.30
CA PRO A 31 -47.39 25.86 18.97
C PRO A 31 -46.33 26.76 18.25
N GLU A 32 -45.90 26.30 17.08
CA GLU A 32 -45.28 27.01 15.94
C GLU A 32 -46.01 28.31 15.50
N PRO A 33 -45.30 29.26 14.87
CA PRO A 33 -45.91 29.94 13.71
C PRO A 33 -44.94 30.31 12.56
N ALA A 34 -45.44 30.13 11.34
CA ALA A 34 -45.24 30.98 10.16
C ALA A 34 -46.64 31.12 9.49
N PRO A 35 -46.93 32.04 8.53
CA PRO A 35 -46.07 32.97 7.80
C PRO A 35 -46.63 34.43 7.73
N ALA A 36 -45.90 35.35 7.10
CA ALA A 36 -46.48 36.59 6.56
C ALA A 36 -45.70 37.07 5.31
N ALA A 37 -46.47 37.44 4.29
CA ALA A 37 -46.08 38.06 3.04
C ALA A 37 -46.45 39.56 3.04
N ASP A 38 -45.83 40.31 2.12
CA ASP A 38 -46.21 41.61 1.49
C ASP A 38 -44.88 42.38 1.24
N GLY A 39 -44.42 42.64 0.01
CA GLY A 39 -44.94 43.55 -1.03
C GLY A 39 -43.84 44.63 -1.22
N GLU A 40 -43.17 44.82 -2.36
CA GLU A 40 -43.52 45.59 -3.57
C GLU A 40 -42.29 45.47 -4.52
N GLU A 41 -42.45 45.05 -5.78
CA GLU A 41 -42.64 45.89 -6.98
C GLU A 41 -41.32 46.39 -7.64
N ALA A 42 -41.04 45.89 -8.86
CA ALA A 42 -40.67 46.67 -10.06
C ALA A 42 -39.83 45.88 -11.11
N ALA A 43 -40.46 45.69 -12.28
CA ALA A 43 -39.95 45.88 -13.65
C ALA A 43 -38.67 45.20 -14.20
N VAL A 44 -38.94 44.32 -15.17
CA VAL A 44 -38.19 43.82 -16.35
C VAL A 44 -37.53 45.01 -17.13
N PRO A 45 -36.35 44.89 -17.82
CA PRO A 45 -36.20 44.03 -19.00
C PRO A 45 -34.85 43.39 -19.39
N THR A 46 -34.99 42.30 -20.15
CA THR A 46 -34.17 41.79 -21.27
C THR A 46 -33.26 42.81 -21.96
N VAL A 47 -32.02 42.43 -22.31
CA VAL A 47 -31.39 42.58 -23.65
C VAL A 47 -30.01 41.89 -23.73
N ALA A 48 -29.88 41.10 -24.79
CA ALA A 48 -28.76 40.74 -25.68
C ALA A 48 -27.26 40.87 -25.31
N ALA A 49 -26.51 39.90 -25.87
CA ALA A 49 -25.07 39.83 -26.05
C ALA A 49 -24.44 41.02 -26.81
N PRO A 50 -23.09 41.08 -26.81
CA PRO A 50 -22.40 41.19 -28.09
C PRO A 50 -21.18 40.26 -28.23
N THR A 51 -21.18 39.57 -29.38
CA THR A 51 -20.15 39.39 -30.41
C THR A 51 -18.66 39.66 -30.12
N ALA A 52 -17.84 38.70 -30.57
CA ALA A 52 -16.39 38.71 -30.74
C ALA A 52 -15.84 39.83 -31.65
N PRO A 53 -14.49 39.92 -31.75
CA PRO A 53 -13.89 39.80 -33.08
C PRO A 53 -12.58 38.99 -33.12
N GLY A 54 -12.31 38.38 -34.28
CA GLY A 54 -10.94 38.22 -34.79
C GLY A 54 -10.46 36.81 -35.13
N GLN A 55 -10.93 36.26 -36.25
CA GLN A 55 -10.21 35.24 -37.04
C GLN A 55 -8.91 35.84 -37.60
N ILE A 56 -7.81 35.08 -37.72
CA ILE A 56 -7.09 34.90 -39.01
C ILE A 56 -6.24 33.59 -39.01
N ALA A 57 -6.45 32.82 -40.09
CA ALA A 57 -5.49 32.04 -40.88
C ALA A 57 -4.94 30.68 -40.41
N GLU A 58 -5.58 29.65 -40.99
CA GLU A 58 -5.02 28.42 -41.55
C GLU A 58 -3.57 28.49 -42.06
N LYS A 59 -2.84 27.39 -41.84
CA LYS A 59 -1.92 26.84 -42.85
C LYS A 59 -1.96 25.32 -42.83
N GLN A 60 -2.32 24.77 -43.99
CA GLN A 60 -2.41 23.34 -44.28
C GLN A 60 -1.03 22.70 -44.54
N ALA A 61 -0.98 21.39 -44.24
CA ALA A 61 -0.30 20.28 -44.92
C ALA A 61 1.24 20.22 -44.97
N SER A 62 1.81 19.12 -44.45
CA SER A 62 2.32 18.02 -45.30
C SER A 62 3.14 16.98 -44.50
N VAL A 63 2.70 15.73 -44.60
CA VAL A 63 3.45 14.45 -44.75
C VAL A 63 4.97 14.43 -44.49
N ALA A 64 5.41 13.54 -43.59
CA ALA A 64 6.62 12.71 -43.76
C ALA A 64 6.57 11.46 -42.86
N GLN A 65 6.75 10.30 -43.48
CA GLN A 65 7.02 8.97 -42.90
C GLN A 65 8.53 8.80 -42.62
N VAL A 66 8.87 7.67 -41.94
CA VAL A 66 10.20 7.02 -41.78
C VAL A 66 10.99 7.59 -40.57
N ALA A 67 11.58 6.85 -39.62
CA ALA A 67 12.22 5.52 -39.63
C ALA A 67 12.28 4.88 -38.22
N ALA A 68 12.45 3.56 -38.17
CA ALA A 68 12.92 2.78 -37.01
C ALA A 68 14.46 2.84 -36.84
N PRO A 69 14.99 2.34 -35.71
CA PRO A 69 16.10 1.37 -35.76
C PRO A 69 15.84 0.17 -34.79
N VAL A 70 15.94 -1.12 -35.16
CA VAL A 70 17.14 -1.99 -35.40
C VAL A 70 18.21 -1.81 -34.30
N GLY A 71 18.73 -2.78 -33.54
CA GLY A 71 18.65 -4.24 -33.52
C GLY A 71 20.04 -4.83 -33.18
N MET A 72 20.10 -5.69 -32.15
CA MET A 72 21.10 -6.78 -31.89
C MET A 72 22.52 -6.43 -31.34
N PRO A 73 23.30 -7.41 -30.77
CA PRO A 73 23.16 -8.88 -30.86
C PRO A 73 23.25 -9.71 -29.56
N ALA A 74 22.89 -11.00 -29.72
CA ALA A 74 23.07 -12.11 -28.79
C ALA A 74 24.08 -13.14 -29.34
N ALA A 75 24.67 -13.97 -28.46
CA ALA A 75 25.10 -15.40 -28.60
C ALA A 75 26.35 -15.74 -27.74
N PRO A 76 26.74 -17.02 -27.48
CA PRO A 76 26.02 -18.31 -27.59
C PRO A 76 26.15 -19.30 -26.38
N GLY A 77 25.16 -20.20 -26.27
CA GLY A 77 25.21 -21.68 -26.13
C GLY A 77 26.04 -22.42 -25.05
N ALA A 78 25.37 -23.29 -24.27
CA ALA A 78 25.74 -24.72 -24.13
C ALA A 78 24.61 -25.53 -23.44
N LEU A 79 24.24 -26.65 -24.08
CA LEU A 79 23.36 -27.72 -23.60
C LEU A 79 24.14 -28.72 -22.73
N VAL A 80 23.56 -29.20 -21.62
CA VAL A 80 23.84 -30.53 -21.04
C VAL A 80 22.56 -31.09 -20.41
N ASP A 81 22.25 -32.35 -20.71
CA ASP A 81 21.10 -33.15 -20.28
C ASP A 81 21.36 -33.95 -18.96
N VAL A 82 20.34 -33.98 -18.07
CA VAL A 82 19.82 -35.13 -17.23
C VAL A 82 20.70 -35.66 -16.06
N PRO A 83 20.16 -36.21 -14.91
CA PRO A 83 18.79 -36.69 -14.59
C PRO A 83 18.12 -36.20 -13.29
N ALA A 84 16.87 -36.65 -13.15
CA ALA A 84 15.93 -36.48 -12.05
C ALA A 84 16.39 -37.06 -10.70
N GLU A 85 16.26 -36.25 -9.65
CA GLU A 85 15.98 -36.70 -8.29
C GLU A 85 15.28 -35.57 -7.52
N ALA A 86 14.11 -35.85 -6.95
CA ALA A 86 13.33 -34.86 -6.22
C ALA A 86 13.84 -34.67 -4.79
N PRO A 87 13.89 -33.43 -4.28
CA PRO A 87 13.69 -33.21 -2.86
C PRO A 87 12.57 -32.21 -2.56
N ARG A 88 12.00 -32.43 -1.39
CA ARG A 88 10.81 -31.79 -0.80
C ARG A 88 11.01 -30.28 -0.62
N VAL A 89 10.02 -29.52 -1.04
CA VAL A 89 9.99 -28.05 -0.98
C VAL A 89 9.70 -27.56 0.45
N SER A 90 10.70 -26.97 1.10
CA SER A 90 10.53 -26.03 2.20
C SER A 90 11.32 -24.76 1.88
N GLY A 91 10.66 -23.60 2.01
CA GLY A 91 11.28 -22.28 1.93
C GLY A 91 11.16 -21.60 0.56
N HIS A 92 10.02 -20.98 0.27
CA HIS A 92 9.93 -20.01 -0.82
C HIS A 92 10.56 -18.68 -0.37
N GLY A 93 11.85 -18.52 -0.67
CA GLY A 93 12.49 -17.21 -0.79
C GLY A 93 11.99 -16.53 -2.07
N GLY A 94 10.90 -15.76 -1.95
CA GLY A 94 10.44 -14.89 -3.04
C GLY A 94 11.39 -13.70 -3.17
N THR A 95 12.02 -13.54 -4.33
CA THR A 95 12.72 -12.31 -4.70
C THR A 95 11.66 -11.24 -4.98
N PHE A 96 11.36 -10.40 -3.98
CA PHE A 96 10.39 -9.31 -4.10
C PHE A 96 11.04 -8.07 -4.73
N LEU A 97 10.24 -7.37 -5.54
CA LEU A 97 10.56 -6.10 -6.19
C LEU A 97 11.21 -5.12 -5.20
N ARG A 98 12.38 -4.60 -5.58
CA ARG A 98 13.04 -3.47 -4.91
C ARG A 98 12.04 -2.33 -4.70
N LEU A 99 11.83 -1.93 -3.46
CA LEU A 99 11.38 -0.57 -3.17
C LEU A 99 12.60 0.34 -3.38
N ARG A 100 12.58 1.17 -4.43
CA ARG A 100 13.49 2.31 -4.52
C ARG A 100 13.10 3.34 -3.43
N PRO A 101 14.05 4.10 -2.86
CA PRO A 101 13.75 5.11 -1.84
C PRO A 101 12.85 6.27 -2.32
N GLU A 102 12.59 6.35 -3.63
CA GLU A 102 11.85 7.45 -4.28
C GLU A 102 10.54 6.99 -4.96
N SER A 103 10.01 5.80 -4.67
CA SER A 103 8.63 5.52 -5.12
C SER A 103 7.67 6.36 -4.28
N ASP A 104 7.13 7.42 -4.86
CA ASP A 104 6.05 8.17 -4.24
C ASP A 104 4.92 7.20 -3.89
N ILE A 105 4.38 7.33 -2.68
CA ILE A 105 3.24 6.52 -2.20
C ILE A 105 2.09 6.55 -3.22
N TRP A 106 2.03 7.61 -4.03
CA TRP A 106 1.15 7.76 -5.19
C TRP A 106 1.34 6.67 -6.26
N ASP A 107 2.55 6.36 -6.70
CA ASP A 107 2.79 5.31 -7.71
C ASP A 107 2.30 3.92 -7.22
N LEU A 108 2.31 3.72 -5.91
CA LEU A 108 1.88 2.49 -5.25
C LEU A 108 0.37 2.44 -4.89
N LEU A 109 -0.32 3.58 -4.96
CA LEU A 109 -1.77 3.73 -4.77
C LEU A 109 -2.52 3.81 -6.11
N ASP A 110 -1.84 4.29 -7.14
CA ASP A 110 -2.38 4.58 -8.47
C ASP A 110 -2.33 3.39 -9.43
N ALA A 111 -1.54 2.37 -9.07
CA ALA A 111 -1.53 1.06 -9.69
C ALA A 111 -2.98 0.52 -9.87
N PRO A 112 -3.51 0.37 -11.11
CA PRO A 112 -4.76 -0.36 -11.33
C PRO A 112 -4.64 -1.74 -10.66
N LEU A 113 -5.75 -2.36 -10.24
CA LEU A 113 -5.72 -3.66 -9.54
C LEU A 113 -4.89 -4.72 -10.29
N ASN A 114 -4.78 -4.59 -11.61
CA ASN A 114 -3.97 -5.40 -12.53
C ASN A 114 -2.46 -5.07 -12.62
N THR A 115 -1.96 -4.04 -11.92
CA THR A 115 -0.53 -3.69 -11.84
C THR A 115 0.08 -4.05 -10.50
N LEU A 116 -0.75 -4.30 -9.49
CA LEU A 116 -0.34 -5.04 -8.30
C LEU A 116 -0.06 -6.52 -8.63
N PHE A 117 -0.60 -7.01 -9.75
CA PHE A 117 -0.30 -8.30 -10.36
C PHE A 117 -0.53 -8.22 -11.88
N PRO A 118 0.52 -8.12 -12.73
CA PRO A 118 0.32 -8.20 -14.17
C PRO A 118 -0.27 -9.57 -14.54
N PRO A 119 -1.25 -9.65 -15.46
CA PRO A 119 -1.58 -10.92 -16.07
C PRO A 119 -0.31 -11.45 -16.75
N ALA A 120 0.08 -12.68 -16.42
CA ALA A 120 1.10 -13.40 -17.16
C ALA A 120 0.57 -13.66 -18.58
N PHE A 121 0.75 -12.70 -19.48
CA PHE A 121 0.65 -12.94 -20.91
C PHE A 121 2.00 -13.48 -21.37
N ALA A 122 2.16 -14.80 -21.29
CA ALA A 122 3.04 -15.51 -22.20
C ALA A 122 2.15 -16.08 -23.30
N ASN A 123 2.44 -15.70 -24.55
CA ASN A 123 1.82 -16.28 -25.74
C ASN A 123 1.98 -17.80 -25.71
N GLU A 124 0.89 -18.54 -25.51
CA GLU A 124 0.83 -19.96 -25.84
C GLU A 124 0.11 -20.13 -27.19
N PRO A 125 0.62 -21.00 -28.08
CA PRO A 125 0.09 -21.15 -29.42
C PRO A 125 -1.29 -21.82 -29.37
N GLU A 126 -2.21 -21.32 -30.19
CA GLU A 126 -3.51 -21.95 -30.44
C GLU A 126 -3.32 -23.41 -30.88
N SER A 127 -3.69 -24.35 -30.01
CA SER A 127 -3.78 -25.76 -30.36
C SER A 127 -5.04 -26.01 -31.19
N LYS A 128 -4.86 -26.50 -32.41
CA LYS A 128 -5.95 -26.96 -33.28
C LYS A 128 -6.66 -28.19 -32.70
N ALA A 129 -7.99 -28.13 -32.86
CA ALA A 129 -9.07 -29.08 -32.64
C ALA A 129 -8.76 -30.58 -32.49
N ASP A 130 -9.60 -31.24 -31.68
CA ASP A 130 -10.20 -32.51 -32.08
C ASP A 130 -11.72 -32.49 -31.88
N ALA A 131 -12.44 -32.99 -32.87
CA ALA A 131 -13.89 -32.99 -32.97
C ALA A 131 -14.39 -34.42 -32.72
N GLY A 132 -15.13 -34.64 -31.64
CA GLY A 132 -15.61 -35.97 -31.28
C GLY A 132 -16.81 -35.97 -30.32
N LYS A 133 -18.00 -35.97 -30.92
CA LYS A 133 -19.32 -36.47 -30.46
C LYS A 133 -19.60 -36.69 -28.97
N GLY A 134 -20.64 -35.97 -28.51
CA GLY A 134 -21.52 -36.35 -27.41
C GLY A 134 -22.45 -35.20 -27.07
N VAL A 135 -23.61 -35.10 -27.74
CA VAL A 135 -24.63 -34.10 -27.38
C VAL A 135 -25.41 -34.65 -26.18
N GLU A 136 -24.82 -34.49 -25.00
CA GLU A 136 -25.60 -34.32 -23.77
C GLU A 136 -26.50 -33.09 -23.96
N PRO A 137 -27.75 -33.08 -23.45
CA PRO A 137 -28.57 -31.88 -23.49
C PRO A 137 -27.82 -30.78 -22.75
N ALA A 138 -27.33 -29.79 -23.52
CA ALA A 138 -26.55 -28.69 -23.00
C ALA A 138 -27.37 -27.99 -21.93
N VAL A 139 -26.95 -28.14 -20.67
CA VAL A 139 -27.42 -27.27 -19.59
C VAL A 139 -27.25 -25.85 -20.12
N PRO A 140 -28.33 -25.04 -20.21
CA PRO A 140 -28.23 -23.71 -20.79
C PRO A 140 -27.14 -22.95 -20.05
N ALA A 141 -26.24 -22.34 -20.81
CA ALA A 141 -25.12 -21.60 -20.25
C ALA A 141 -25.66 -20.61 -19.20
N PRO A 142 -25.03 -20.52 -18.01
CA PRO A 142 -25.50 -19.62 -16.98
C PRO A 142 -25.57 -18.19 -17.52
N PRO A 143 -26.56 -17.37 -17.10
CA PRO A 143 -26.60 -15.96 -17.46
C PRO A 143 -25.28 -15.25 -17.12
N LEU A 144 -24.84 -14.32 -17.97
CA LEU A 144 -23.52 -13.66 -17.86
C LEU A 144 -23.28 -13.03 -16.48
N TYR A 145 -24.31 -12.40 -15.89
CA TYR A 145 -24.19 -11.83 -14.54
C TYR A 145 -23.91 -12.87 -13.45
N ARG A 146 -24.29 -14.15 -13.64
CA ARG A 146 -24.01 -15.22 -12.68
C ARG A 146 -22.54 -15.62 -12.70
N GLU A 147 -21.89 -15.62 -13.86
CA GLU A 147 -20.45 -15.91 -13.94
C GLU A 147 -19.62 -14.86 -13.17
N VAL A 148 -20.00 -13.58 -13.25
CA VAL A 148 -19.36 -12.51 -12.47
C VAL A 148 -19.61 -12.65 -10.97
N ARG A 149 -20.80 -13.09 -10.56
CA ARG A 149 -21.08 -13.41 -9.15
C ARG A 149 -20.24 -14.59 -8.64
N GLU A 150 -19.97 -15.58 -9.48
CA GLU A 150 -19.05 -16.67 -9.14
C GLU A 150 -17.62 -16.16 -8.94
N LEU A 151 -17.16 -15.25 -9.81
CA LEU A 151 -15.87 -14.57 -9.64
C LEU A 151 -15.81 -13.78 -8.34
N GLN A 152 -16.84 -13.01 -8.00
CA GLN A 152 -16.89 -12.26 -6.73
C GLN A 152 -16.81 -13.18 -5.51
N ARG A 153 -17.55 -14.30 -5.51
CA ARG A 153 -17.48 -15.28 -4.41
C ARG A 153 -16.10 -15.90 -4.26
N LEU A 154 -15.42 -16.17 -5.36
CA LEU A 154 -14.04 -16.64 -5.35
C LEU A 154 -13.10 -15.55 -4.80
N GLN A 155 -13.32 -14.30 -5.20
CA GLN A 155 -12.57 -13.14 -4.74
C GLN A 155 -12.74 -12.88 -3.23
N ASP A 156 -13.95 -13.03 -2.70
CA ASP A 156 -14.19 -12.87 -1.27
C ASP A 156 -13.48 -13.95 -0.44
N ARG A 157 -13.33 -15.18 -0.98
CA ARG A 157 -12.51 -16.22 -0.33
C ARG A 157 -11.02 -15.90 -0.31
N MET A 158 -10.52 -15.11 -1.25
CA MET A 158 -9.15 -14.61 -1.21
C MET A 158 -8.96 -13.60 -0.08
N ALA A 159 -9.97 -12.75 0.18
CA ALA A 159 -9.96 -11.84 1.32
C ALA A 159 -9.91 -12.60 2.67
N SER A 160 -10.47 -13.81 2.73
CA SER A 160 -10.37 -14.70 3.89
C SER A 160 -9.14 -15.63 3.90
N GLY A 161 -8.25 -15.57 2.89
CA GLY A 161 -6.98 -16.29 2.88
C GLY A 161 -6.91 -17.64 2.16
N THR A 162 -7.88 -17.92 1.29
CA THR A 162 -7.92 -19.19 0.53
C THR A 162 -6.97 -19.10 -0.66
N ALA A 163 -5.76 -19.68 -0.56
CA ALA A 163 -4.67 -19.44 -1.51
C ALA A 163 -4.85 -20.09 -2.90
N ASP A 164 -5.50 -21.26 -2.97
CA ASP A 164 -5.87 -21.95 -4.22
C ASP A 164 -6.83 -21.12 -5.10
N ALA A 165 -7.52 -20.15 -4.50
CA ALA A 165 -8.42 -19.27 -5.21
C ALA A 165 -7.71 -18.37 -6.26
N VAL A 166 -6.42 -18.06 -6.09
CA VAL A 166 -5.67 -17.19 -7.02
C VAL A 166 -5.51 -17.85 -8.39
N THR A 167 -5.11 -19.13 -8.43
CA THR A 167 -4.96 -19.86 -9.70
C THR A 167 -6.30 -20.05 -10.39
N VAL A 168 -7.35 -20.35 -9.62
CA VAL A 168 -8.72 -20.51 -10.14
C VAL A 168 -9.26 -19.18 -10.69
N GLN A 169 -8.88 -18.05 -10.09
CA GLN A 169 -9.37 -16.72 -10.50
C GLN A 169 -8.97 -16.40 -11.94
N ASN A 170 -7.72 -16.62 -12.31
CA ASN A 170 -7.23 -16.29 -13.66
C ASN A 170 -7.97 -17.10 -14.73
N ALA A 171 -8.19 -18.39 -14.49
CA ALA A 171 -8.96 -19.25 -15.39
C ALA A 171 -10.42 -18.79 -15.51
N LEU A 172 -11.04 -18.37 -14.40
CA LEU A 172 -12.41 -17.86 -14.38
C LEU A 172 -12.54 -16.51 -15.10
N ILE A 173 -11.59 -15.58 -14.91
CA ILE A 173 -11.55 -14.31 -15.64
C ILE A 173 -11.46 -14.57 -17.14
N ALA A 174 -10.58 -15.46 -17.58
CA ALA A 174 -10.43 -15.80 -18.99
C ALA A 174 -11.69 -16.45 -19.57
N LYS A 175 -12.38 -17.29 -18.79
CA LYS A 175 -13.68 -17.86 -19.18
C LYS A 175 -14.73 -16.75 -19.37
N ILE A 176 -14.89 -15.87 -18.39
CA ILE A 176 -15.87 -14.77 -18.44
C ILE A 176 -15.59 -13.84 -19.62
N ASP A 177 -14.32 -13.49 -19.87
CA ASP A 177 -13.94 -12.65 -21.02
C ASP A 177 -14.40 -13.28 -22.35
N ARG A 178 -14.18 -14.60 -22.54
CA ARG A 178 -14.67 -15.33 -23.71
C ARG A 178 -16.20 -15.33 -23.79
N SER A 179 -16.89 -15.64 -22.70
CA SER A 179 -18.36 -15.62 -22.64
C SER A 179 -18.92 -14.25 -23.04
N PHE A 180 -18.32 -13.17 -22.54
CA PHE A 180 -18.79 -11.79 -22.78
C PHE A 180 -18.57 -11.37 -24.24
N ARG A 181 -17.43 -11.73 -24.84
CA ARG A 181 -17.18 -11.45 -26.26
C ARG A 181 -18.13 -12.23 -27.18
N ALA A 182 -18.44 -13.47 -26.83
CA ALA A 182 -19.30 -14.36 -27.61
C ALA A 182 -20.80 -14.03 -27.49
N ALA A 183 -21.24 -13.41 -26.39
CA ALA A 183 -22.64 -13.11 -26.14
C ALA A 183 -23.28 -12.22 -27.23
N ASP A 184 -24.53 -12.49 -27.58
CA ASP A 184 -25.30 -11.66 -28.52
C ASP A 184 -25.47 -10.22 -28.00
N GLY A 185 -25.60 -9.25 -28.91
CA GLY A 185 -25.90 -7.85 -28.58
C GLY A 185 -27.15 -7.70 -27.69
N GLU A 186 -28.19 -8.52 -27.94
CA GLU A 186 -29.44 -8.51 -27.18
C GLU A 186 -29.26 -8.89 -25.70
N ALA A 187 -28.24 -9.68 -25.36
CA ALA A 187 -27.97 -10.07 -23.97
C ALA A 187 -27.64 -8.85 -23.08
N TRP A 188 -27.17 -7.75 -23.68
CA TRP A 188 -26.80 -6.52 -22.98
C TRP A 188 -27.97 -5.57 -22.72
N ARG A 189 -29.16 -5.86 -23.26
CA ARG A 189 -30.40 -5.17 -22.87
C ARG A 189 -30.87 -5.53 -21.46
N ASP A 190 -30.43 -6.67 -20.94
CA ASP A 190 -30.59 -7.00 -19.52
C ASP A 190 -29.64 -6.13 -18.68
N GLY A 191 -30.21 -5.27 -17.84
CA GLY A 191 -29.45 -4.39 -16.95
C GLY A 191 -28.57 -5.15 -15.95
N LEU A 192 -28.86 -6.40 -15.61
CA LEU A 192 -27.97 -7.24 -14.79
C LEU A 192 -26.69 -7.60 -15.55
N ASN A 193 -26.79 -7.97 -16.82
CA ASN A 193 -25.63 -8.27 -17.66
C ASN A 193 -24.83 -6.99 -17.95
N ALA A 194 -25.50 -5.87 -18.22
CA ALA A 194 -24.83 -4.58 -18.40
C ALA A 194 -24.05 -4.13 -17.15
N ARG A 195 -24.61 -4.31 -15.95
CA ARG A 195 -23.87 -4.09 -14.69
C ARG A 195 -22.71 -5.06 -14.52
N ALA A 196 -22.91 -6.33 -14.85
CA ALA A 196 -21.87 -7.35 -14.76
C ALA A 196 -20.68 -7.05 -15.68
N LEU A 197 -20.91 -6.42 -16.85
CA LEU A 197 -19.85 -5.92 -17.73
C LEU A 197 -18.91 -4.95 -17.01
N VAL A 198 -19.47 -3.92 -16.37
CA VAL A 198 -18.70 -2.91 -15.65
C VAL A 198 -18.01 -3.50 -14.43
N VAL A 199 -18.72 -4.34 -13.66
CA VAL A 199 -18.14 -5.01 -12.50
C VAL A 199 -16.97 -5.91 -12.90
N PHE A 200 -17.13 -6.74 -13.93
CA PHE A 200 -16.08 -7.61 -14.44
C PHE A 200 -14.86 -6.81 -14.87
N ALA A 201 -15.07 -5.76 -15.66
CA ALA A 201 -14.05 -4.85 -16.13
C ALA A 201 -13.25 -4.26 -14.96
N LEU A 202 -13.93 -3.74 -13.93
CA LEU A 202 -13.27 -3.13 -12.77
C LEU A 202 -12.71 -4.12 -11.74
N SER A 203 -13.02 -5.42 -11.85
CA SER A 203 -12.61 -6.47 -10.89
C SER A 203 -11.50 -7.38 -11.41
N GLY A 204 -10.72 -6.92 -12.39
CA GLY A 204 -9.58 -7.64 -12.99
C GLY A 204 -9.81 -8.15 -14.42
N GLY A 205 -11.01 -7.94 -14.98
CA GLY A 205 -11.26 -8.14 -16.40
C GLY A 205 -10.46 -7.16 -17.26
N GLY A 206 -9.97 -7.62 -18.42
CA GLY A 206 -9.32 -6.75 -19.39
C GLY A 206 -10.33 -5.88 -20.17
N PRO A 207 -9.86 -4.87 -20.92
CA PRO A 207 -10.73 -4.01 -21.72
C PRO A 207 -11.39 -4.73 -22.92
N GLY A 208 -10.92 -5.93 -23.27
CA GLY A 208 -11.33 -6.66 -24.46
C GLY A 208 -12.80 -7.03 -24.51
N ALA A 209 -13.37 -7.56 -23.43
CA ALA A 209 -14.81 -7.80 -23.33
C ALA A 209 -15.62 -6.53 -23.59
N MET A 210 -15.25 -5.41 -22.95
CA MET A 210 -15.97 -4.15 -23.08
C MET A 210 -15.89 -3.57 -24.50
N ARG A 211 -14.72 -3.64 -25.15
CA ARG A 211 -14.58 -3.25 -26.57
C ARG A 211 -15.45 -4.11 -27.48
N ALA A 212 -15.46 -5.42 -27.26
CA ALA A 212 -16.25 -6.34 -28.08
C ALA A 212 -17.76 -6.08 -27.94
N VAL A 213 -18.23 -5.75 -26.74
CA VAL A 213 -19.64 -5.37 -26.51
C VAL A 213 -19.99 -4.07 -27.22
N LEU A 214 -19.16 -3.03 -27.08
CA LEU A 214 -19.39 -1.74 -27.74
C LEU A 214 -19.36 -1.85 -29.28
N ALA A 215 -18.52 -2.73 -29.84
CA ALA A 215 -18.43 -2.96 -31.27
C ALA A 215 -19.69 -3.61 -31.89
N LYS A 216 -20.57 -4.23 -31.08
CA LYS A 216 -21.82 -4.84 -31.56
C LYS A 216 -22.90 -3.80 -31.89
N GLY A 217 -22.72 -2.53 -31.52
CA GLY A 217 -23.66 -1.45 -31.83
C GLY A 217 -24.96 -1.47 -31.02
N VAL A 218 -25.16 -2.45 -30.14
CA VAL A 218 -26.29 -2.48 -29.18
C VAL A 218 -25.79 -1.90 -27.85
N PRO A 219 -26.27 -0.72 -27.42
CA PRO A 219 -25.82 -0.12 -26.17
C PRO A 219 -26.27 -0.97 -24.97
N PRO A 220 -25.36 -1.29 -24.02
CA PRO A 220 -25.73 -1.97 -22.79
C PRO A 220 -26.76 -1.14 -22.00
N ASN A 221 -27.72 -1.80 -21.36
CA ASN A 221 -28.77 -1.16 -20.56
C ASN A 221 -28.24 -0.69 -19.19
N ILE A 222 -27.38 0.32 -19.22
CA ILE A 222 -26.77 1.00 -18.08
C ILE A 222 -26.33 2.39 -18.54
N ASP A 223 -26.04 3.30 -17.60
CA ASP A 223 -25.46 4.61 -17.93
C ASP A 223 -24.19 4.43 -18.79
N GLU A 224 -24.19 5.02 -19.99
CA GLU A 224 -23.08 4.98 -20.94
C GLU A 224 -21.78 5.48 -20.31
N ARG A 225 -21.86 6.44 -19.39
CA ARG A 225 -20.70 6.97 -18.66
C ARG A 225 -19.98 5.89 -17.86
N LEU A 226 -20.71 4.94 -17.28
CA LEU A 226 -20.11 3.82 -16.56
C LEU A 226 -19.31 2.92 -17.50
N VAL A 227 -19.81 2.68 -18.72
CA VAL A 227 -19.15 1.82 -19.71
C VAL A 227 -17.92 2.51 -20.27
N ARG A 228 -18.06 3.73 -20.79
CA ARG A 228 -16.93 4.48 -21.38
C ARG A 228 -15.87 4.84 -20.35
N GLY A 229 -16.30 5.32 -19.18
CA GLY A 229 -15.39 5.71 -18.11
C GLY A 229 -14.60 4.54 -17.55
N SER A 230 -15.24 3.36 -17.40
CA SER A 230 -14.52 2.14 -17.00
C SER A 230 -13.56 1.65 -18.08
N LEU A 231 -13.90 1.83 -19.37
CA LEU A 231 -13.03 1.44 -20.48
C LEU A 231 -11.80 2.35 -20.52
N ALA A 232 -12.01 3.66 -20.43
CA ALA A 232 -10.94 4.66 -20.34
C ALA A 232 -10.04 4.40 -19.12
N TYR A 233 -10.61 4.06 -17.96
CA TYR A 233 -9.86 3.68 -16.76
C TYR A 233 -8.94 2.47 -17.03
N LEU A 234 -9.46 1.41 -17.62
CA LEU A 234 -8.69 0.20 -17.93
C LEU A 234 -7.60 0.41 -18.99
N GLU A 235 -7.78 1.40 -19.86
CA GLU A 235 -6.83 1.74 -20.92
C GLU A 235 -5.84 2.84 -20.50
N GLY A 236 -5.87 3.26 -19.23
CA GLY A 236 -4.98 4.29 -18.71
C GLY A 236 -5.26 5.70 -19.23
N ARG A 237 -6.43 5.93 -19.86
CA ARG A 237 -6.86 7.26 -20.32
C ARG A 237 -7.49 8.04 -19.18
N GLU A 238 -6.66 8.47 -18.25
CA GLU A 238 -7.09 9.04 -16.97
C GLU A 238 -8.02 10.26 -17.13
N ALA A 239 -7.73 11.17 -18.04
CA ALA A 239 -8.56 12.37 -18.26
C ALA A 239 -9.99 12.03 -18.73
N GLU A 240 -10.12 11.05 -19.63
CA GLU A 240 -11.42 10.56 -20.11
C GLU A 240 -12.15 9.79 -19.01
N ALA A 241 -11.42 8.95 -18.27
CA ALA A 241 -11.97 8.21 -17.14
C ALA A 241 -12.50 9.17 -16.06
N LEU A 242 -11.78 10.23 -15.75
CA LEU A 242 -12.24 11.24 -14.78
C LEU A 242 -13.51 11.94 -15.26
N LYS A 243 -13.55 12.34 -16.54
CA LYS A 243 -14.72 12.99 -17.14
C LYS A 243 -15.97 12.11 -17.07
N ASP A 244 -15.86 10.85 -17.50
CA ASP A 244 -17.01 9.98 -17.64
C ASP A 244 -17.35 9.27 -16.32
N LEU A 245 -16.35 8.68 -15.64
CA LEU A 245 -16.52 7.90 -14.41
C LEU A 245 -16.40 8.75 -13.15
N GLY A 246 -15.49 9.73 -13.10
CA GLY A 246 -15.05 10.39 -11.87
C GLY A 246 -16.12 11.19 -11.12
N GLU A 247 -17.12 11.70 -11.84
CA GLU A 247 -18.22 12.52 -11.29
C GLU A 247 -19.55 11.76 -11.12
N ILE A 248 -19.54 10.44 -11.26
CA ILE A 248 -20.74 9.63 -10.98
C ILE A 248 -20.95 9.53 -9.47
N ASP A 249 -22.14 9.88 -8.99
CA ASP A 249 -22.47 9.72 -7.57
C ASP A 249 -22.69 8.23 -7.22
N VAL A 250 -21.69 7.63 -6.59
CA VAL A 250 -21.70 6.22 -6.17
C VAL A 250 -22.85 5.87 -5.21
N ARG A 251 -23.45 6.85 -4.54
CA ARG A 251 -24.60 6.63 -3.62
C ARG A 251 -25.89 6.34 -4.38
N THR A 252 -25.97 6.74 -5.64
CA THR A 252 -27.11 6.49 -6.51
C THR A 252 -27.01 5.13 -7.23
N LEU A 253 -25.82 4.51 -7.20
CA LEU A 253 -25.58 3.23 -7.88
C LEU A 253 -26.12 2.06 -7.05
N PRO A 254 -26.59 0.98 -7.71
CA PRO A 254 -26.92 -0.26 -7.02
C PRO A 254 -25.70 -0.81 -6.26
N ALA A 255 -25.93 -1.38 -5.08
CA ALA A 255 -24.87 -1.95 -4.24
C ALA A 255 -24.00 -2.98 -4.97
N SER A 256 -24.56 -3.70 -5.96
CA SER A 256 -23.83 -4.66 -6.79
C SER A 256 -22.73 -4.06 -7.67
N LEU A 257 -22.68 -2.72 -7.79
CA LEU A 257 -21.78 -1.97 -8.65
C LEU A 257 -21.02 -0.87 -7.89
N ALA A 258 -21.67 -0.26 -6.90
CA ALA A 258 -21.16 0.91 -6.19
C ALA A 258 -19.75 0.70 -5.61
N GLY A 259 -19.45 -0.49 -5.07
CA GLY A 259 -18.15 -0.80 -4.48
C GLY A 259 -17.00 -0.75 -5.50
N GLN A 260 -17.18 -1.39 -6.66
CA GLN A 260 -16.18 -1.40 -7.73
C GLN A 260 -15.97 0.00 -8.31
N VAL A 261 -17.06 0.74 -8.55
CA VAL A 261 -16.97 2.10 -9.10
C VAL A 261 -16.28 3.03 -8.10
N ALA A 262 -16.62 2.95 -6.81
CA ALA A 262 -15.98 3.73 -5.78
C ALA A 262 -14.46 3.44 -5.67
N LEU A 263 -14.05 2.17 -5.79
CA LEU A 263 -12.62 1.81 -5.83
C LEU A 263 -11.88 2.39 -7.05
N ALA A 264 -12.52 2.39 -8.22
CA ALA A 264 -11.94 2.94 -9.44
C ALA A 264 -11.85 4.48 -9.37
N GLN A 265 -12.93 5.14 -8.93
CA GLN A 265 -12.93 6.59 -8.71
C GLN A 265 -11.91 7.00 -7.65
N ALA A 266 -11.77 6.24 -6.56
CA ALA A 266 -10.78 6.55 -5.52
C ALA A 266 -9.36 6.59 -6.09
N ALA A 267 -9.03 5.68 -7.03
CA ALA A 267 -7.74 5.71 -7.73
C ALA A 267 -7.61 6.97 -8.61
N LEU A 268 -8.64 7.30 -9.40
CA LEU A 268 -8.63 8.50 -10.26
C LEU A 268 -8.49 9.83 -9.48
N TRP A 269 -9.00 9.87 -8.24
CA TRP A 269 -8.96 11.05 -7.39
C TRP A 269 -7.74 11.13 -6.47
N VAL A 270 -7.01 10.03 -6.28
CA VAL A 270 -6.01 9.89 -5.21
C VAL A 270 -4.96 11.02 -5.23
N ARG A 271 -4.45 11.39 -6.40
CA ARG A 271 -3.47 12.47 -6.56
C ARG A 271 -4.08 13.88 -6.55
N ARG A 272 -5.33 14.02 -7.01
CA ARG A 272 -5.99 15.32 -7.19
C ARG A 272 -6.64 15.81 -5.90
N ASP A 273 -7.32 14.91 -5.22
CA ASP A 273 -8.07 15.16 -4.00
C ASP A 273 -8.02 13.89 -3.12
N PRO A 274 -6.98 13.77 -2.26
CA PRO A 274 -6.83 12.64 -1.36
C PRO A 274 -7.99 12.49 -0.37
N ALA A 275 -8.64 13.60 0.01
CA ALA A 275 -9.79 13.58 0.91
C ALA A 275 -11.02 12.97 0.23
N ARG A 276 -11.30 13.36 -1.03
CA ARG A 276 -12.33 12.73 -1.86
C ARG A 276 -12.04 11.26 -2.11
N SER A 277 -10.78 10.90 -2.37
CA SER A 277 -10.36 9.50 -2.48
C SER A 277 -10.65 8.72 -1.18
N ALA A 278 -10.32 9.29 -0.01
CA ALA A 278 -10.62 8.69 1.28
C ALA A 278 -12.13 8.51 1.52
N GLU A 279 -12.97 9.48 1.13
CA GLU A 279 -14.43 9.33 1.21
C GLU A 279 -14.92 8.17 0.34
N LEU A 280 -14.47 8.10 -0.92
CA LEU A 280 -14.84 7.03 -1.85
C LEU A 280 -14.43 5.65 -1.35
N LEU A 281 -13.23 5.51 -0.77
CA LEU A 281 -12.80 4.28 -0.11
C LEU A 281 -13.68 3.96 1.11
N GLY A 282 -14.09 4.97 1.87
CA GLY A 282 -15.09 4.83 2.92
C GLY A 282 -16.42 4.28 2.40
N ARG A 283 -16.93 4.80 1.28
CA ARG A 283 -18.14 4.28 0.62
C ARG A 283 -17.97 2.84 0.18
N ALA A 284 -16.86 2.49 -0.46
CA ALA A 284 -16.56 1.12 -0.90
C ALA A 284 -16.61 0.12 0.27
N ARG A 285 -16.11 0.50 1.44
CA ARG A 285 -16.15 -0.34 2.66
C ARG A 285 -17.57 -0.53 3.18
N LEU A 286 -18.39 0.51 3.18
CA LEU A 286 -19.76 0.45 3.68
C LEU A 286 -20.69 -0.40 2.81
N VAL A 287 -20.48 -0.41 1.49
CA VAL A 287 -21.36 -1.14 0.55
C VAL A 287 -21.01 -2.62 0.39
N ALA A 288 -19.79 -3.03 0.78
CA ALA A 288 -19.31 -4.40 0.58
C ALA A 288 -18.55 -4.95 1.82
N PRO A 289 -19.17 -4.96 3.01
CA PRO A 289 -18.50 -5.44 4.22
C PRO A 289 -18.15 -6.94 4.12
N GLY A 290 -16.93 -7.28 4.48
CA GLY A 290 -16.39 -8.64 4.49
C GLY A 290 -15.92 -9.13 3.11
N ALA A 291 -16.15 -8.34 2.06
CA ALA A 291 -15.77 -8.68 0.69
C ALA A 291 -14.33 -8.23 0.38
N LEU A 292 -13.80 -8.70 -0.74
CA LEU A 292 -12.49 -8.25 -1.24
C LEU A 292 -12.46 -6.74 -1.51
N ILE A 293 -13.60 -6.13 -1.80
CA ILE A 293 -13.74 -4.69 -1.98
C ILE A 293 -13.42 -3.93 -0.69
N GLU A 294 -13.94 -4.37 0.47
CA GLU A 294 -13.62 -3.77 1.76
C GLU A 294 -12.12 -3.92 2.07
N GLU A 295 -11.55 -5.10 1.81
CA GLU A 295 -10.13 -5.38 2.01
C GLU A 295 -9.25 -4.42 1.20
N ALA A 296 -9.53 -4.28 -0.10
CA ALA A 296 -8.79 -3.40 -0.98
C ALA A 296 -8.94 -1.93 -0.58
N ALA A 297 -10.15 -1.54 -0.17
CA ALA A 297 -10.42 -0.18 0.27
C ALA A 297 -9.68 0.16 1.57
N LEU A 298 -9.65 -0.77 2.54
CA LEU A 298 -8.90 -0.60 3.79
C LEU A 298 -7.41 -0.45 3.52
N ARG A 299 -6.80 -1.33 2.71
CA ARG A 299 -5.36 -1.22 2.40
C ARG A 299 -4.99 0.15 1.83
N ARG A 300 -5.80 0.67 0.91
CA ARG A 300 -5.56 2.00 0.31
C ARG A 300 -5.79 3.13 1.30
N ALA A 301 -6.89 3.08 2.07
CA ALA A 301 -7.26 4.14 3.00
C ALA A 301 -6.27 4.25 4.19
N ILE A 302 -5.69 3.14 4.64
CA ILE A 302 -4.63 3.12 5.66
C ILE A 302 -3.44 3.96 5.20
N PHE A 303 -2.99 3.81 3.95
CA PHE A 303 -1.84 4.55 3.45
C PHE A 303 -2.16 6.03 3.19
N LEU A 304 -3.39 6.39 2.83
CA LEU A 304 -3.82 7.79 2.80
C LEU A 304 -3.78 8.43 4.18
N ALA A 305 -4.29 7.73 5.21
CA ALA A 305 -4.22 8.21 6.59
C ALA A 305 -2.78 8.34 7.08
N ALA A 306 -1.91 7.37 6.75
CA ALA A 306 -0.49 7.42 7.08
C ALA A 306 0.21 8.62 6.42
N GLN A 307 -0.08 8.89 5.14
CA GLN A 307 0.50 10.01 4.41
C GLN A 307 0.06 11.36 4.97
N ALA A 308 -1.20 11.47 5.38
CA ALA A 308 -1.72 12.65 6.07
C ALA A 308 -1.26 12.75 7.54
N ASN A 309 -0.54 11.73 8.04
CA ASN A 309 -0.21 11.55 9.45
C ASN A 309 -1.45 11.69 10.38
N ASP A 310 -2.63 11.27 9.90
CA ASP A 310 -3.85 11.19 10.70
C ASP A 310 -3.81 9.92 11.53
N ILE A 311 -3.18 10.01 12.71
CA ILE A 311 -2.95 8.89 13.64
C ILE A 311 -4.27 8.20 14.00
N ALA A 312 -5.31 8.95 14.35
CA ALA A 312 -6.58 8.38 14.80
C ALA A 312 -7.28 7.59 13.70
N THR A 313 -7.28 8.10 12.47
CA THR A 313 -7.83 7.36 11.33
C THR A 313 -6.95 6.17 10.96
N PHE A 314 -5.63 6.33 10.96
CA PHE A 314 -4.68 5.25 10.69
C PHE A 314 -4.88 4.07 11.65
N GLU A 315 -4.94 4.32 12.95
CA GLU A 315 -5.15 3.30 13.99
C GLU A 315 -6.49 2.57 13.77
N ARG A 316 -7.59 3.31 13.61
CA ARG A 316 -8.93 2.74 13.41
C ARG A 316 -9.02 1.86 12.18
N LEU A 317 -8.48 2.31 11.04
CA LEU A 317 -8.51 1.56 9.79
C LEU A 317 -7.61 0.32 9.85
N SER A 318 -6.43 0.45 10.44
CA SER A 318 -5.47 -0.63 10.60
C SER A 318 -5.99 -1.72 11.54
N ALA A 319 -6.57 -1.34 12.68
CA ALA A 319 -7.22 -2.27 13.60
C ALA A 319 -8.34 -3.05 12.89
N SER A 320 -9.15 -2.37 12.07
CA SER A 320 -10.21 -3.02 11.27
C SER A 320 -9.63 -4.03 10.27
N TYR A 321 -8.54 -3.67 9.58
CA TYR A 321 -7.87 -4.55 8.63
C TYR A 321 -7.26 -5.78 9.30
N LEU A 322 -6.46 -5.58 10.35
CA LEU A 322 -5.77 -6.67 11.05
C LEU A 322 -6.76 -7.61 11.76
N ALA A 323 -7.89 -7.09 12.24
CA ALA A 323 -8.93 -7.92 12.83
C ALA A 323 -9.67 -8.82 11.81
N ARG A 324 -9.91 -8.33 10.58
CA ARG A 324 -10.77 -9.02 9.59
C ARG A 324 -10.00 -9.71 8.47
N PHE A 325 -8.88 -9.15 8.04
CA PHE A 325 -8.18 -9.51 6.80
C PHE A 325 -6.70 -9.89 7.01
N ARG A 326 -6.26 -10.19 8.25
CA ARG A 326 -4.88 -10.62 8.53
C ARG A 326 -4.42 -11.88 7.78
N HIS A 327 -5.36 -12.71 7.33
CA HIS A 327 -5.10 -13.91 6.53
C HIS A 327 -5.34 -13.71 5.04
N SER A 328 -5.78 -12.53 4.59
CA SER A 328 -5.96 -12.20 3.18
C SER A 328 -4.74 -12.63 2.36
N VAL A 329 -4.95 -13.10 1.13
CA VAL A 329 -3.84 -13.41 0.21
C VAL A 329 -2.95 -12.18 -0.06
N TYR A 330 -3.46 -10.98 0.21
CA TYR A 330 -2.75 -9.71 0.08
C TYR A 330 -2.04 -9.26 1.37
N ALA A 331 -2.24 -9.96 2.49
CA ALA A 331 -1.73 -9.57 3.80
C ALA A 331 -0.19 -9.50 3.84
N GLY A 332 0.51 -10.40 3.14
CA GLY A 332 1.98 -10.42 3.12
C GLY A 332 2.58 -9.14 2.53
N ASN A 333 2.13 -8.72 1.34
CA ASN A 333 2.56 -7.45 0.74
C ASN A 333 2.10 -6.25 1.57
N PHE A 334 0.88 -6.32 2.13
CA PHE A 334 0.38 -5.28 3.01
C PHE A 334 1.29 -5.08 4.23
N ARG A 335 1.72 -6.14 4.94
CA ARG A 335 2.58 -6.04 6.13
C ARG A 335 3.89 -5.31 5.86
N GLN A 336 4.54 -5.60 4.73
CA GLN A 336 5.78 -4.92 4.33
C GLN A 336 5.56 -3.41 4.15
N ARG A 337 4.53 -3.04 3.39
CA ARG A 337 4.16 -1.63 3.17
C ARG A 337 3.69 -0.94 4.46
N PHE A 338 2.99 -1.68 5.30
CA PHE A 338 2.48 -1.23 6.58
C PHE A 338 3.60 -0.90 7.56
N ALA A 339 4.62 -1.76 7.66
CA ALA A 339 5.82 -1.48 8.44
C ALA A 339 6.53 -0.21 7.96
N ALA A 340 6.72 -0.05 6.64
CA ALA A 340 7.30 1.17 6.09
C ALA A 340 6.44 2.42 6.38
N ALA A 341 5.11 2.32 6.27
CA ALA A 341 4.21 3.41 6.61
C ALA A 341 4.28 3.78 8.11
N LEU A 342 4.31 2.78 8.99
CA LEU A 342 4.49 2.97 10.43
C LEU A 342 5.73 3.81 10.74
N THR A 343 6.88 3.49 10.14
CA THR A 343 8.12 4.25 10.41
C THR A 343 8.05 5.74 10.05
N ARG A 344 7.07 6.16 9.25
CA ARG A 344 6.86 7.57 8.87
C ARG A 344 5.86 8.28 9.78
N MET A 345 5.11 7.55 10.61
CA MET A 345 4.15 8.13 11.56
C MET A 345 4.89 8.85 12.69
N THR A 346 4.42 10.03 13.07
CA THR A 346 5.10 10.85 14.08
C THR A 346 5.13 10.22 15.47
N PHE A 347 4.13 9.39 15.82
CA PHE A 347 4.11 8.72 17.12
C PHE A 347 5.26 7.72 17.30
N MET A 348 5.87 7.25 16.20
CA MET A 348 7.03 6.35 16.26
C MET A 348 8.30 7.04 16.74
N ASP A 349 8.36 8.37 16.63
CA ASP A 349 9.50 9.18 17.06
C ASP A 349 9.39 9.56 18.56
N ASN A 350 8.26 9.24 19.21
CA ASN A 350 7.99 9.52 20.61
C ASN A 350 7.96 8.22 21.43
N ALA A 351 8.89 8.07 22.37
CA ALA A 351 8.98 6.90 23.23
C ALA A 351 7.72 6.67 24.09
N GLU A 352 7.06 7.74 24.54
CA GLU A 352 5.84 7.65 25.36
C GLU A 352 4.65 7.13 24.54
N GLU A 353 4.60 7.45 23.24
CA GLU A 353 3.51 7.04 22.34
C GLU A 353 3.79 5.74 21.60
N PHE A 354 5.00 5.19 21.72
CA PHE A 354 5.39 3.97 21.00
C PHE A 354 4.52 2.76 21.38
N HIS A 355 3.89 2.76 22.56
CA HIS A 355 2.91 1.74 22.98
C HIS A 355 1.75 1.56 21.98
N ARG A 356 1.42 2.60 21.20
CA ARG A 356 0.42 2.53 20.13
C ARG A 356 0.74 1.46 19.09
N LEU A 357 2.02 1.17 18.84
CA LEU A 357 2.42 0.06 17.97
C LEU A 357 1.94 -1.28 18.55
N ASP A 358 2.10 -1.47 19.86
CA ASP A 358 1.71 -2.70 20.54
C ASP A 358 0.18 -2.87 20.51
N ASP A 359 -0.57 -1.79 20.75
CA ASP A 359 -2.04 -1.77 20.66
C ASP A 359 -2.53 -2.10 19.24
N LEU A 360 -1.87 -1.56 18.23
CA LEU A 360 -2.21 -1.77 16.82
C LEU A 360 -2.02 -3.24 16.39
N LEU A 361 -0.96 -3.87 16.89
CA LEU A 361 -0.62 -5.25 16.57
C LEU A 361 -1.31 -6.28 17.48
N ALA A 362 -1.99 -5.83 18.53
CA ALA A 362 -2.69 -6.69 19.48
C ALA A 362 -3.69 -7.71 18.88
N PRO A 363 -4.36 -7.46 17.74
CA PRO A 363 -5.24 -8.46 17.12
C PRO A 363 -4.49 -9.64 16.46
N LEU A 364 -3.18 -9.53 16.25
CA LEU A 364 -2.40 -10.52 15.51
C LEU A 364 -1.86 -11.63 16.42
N GLU A 365 -1.49 -12.76 15.81
CA GLU A 365 -0.77 -13.84 16.48
C GLU A 365 0.63 -13.37 16.90
N PRO A 366 1.21 -13.89 18.01
CA PRO A 366 2.51 -13.44 18.51
C PRO A 366 3.64 -13.49 17.46
N GLU A 367 3.62 -14.48 16.56
CA GLU A 367 4.56 -14.59 15.45
C GLU A 367 4.40 -13.45 14.44
N SER A 368 3.17 -13.17 14.00
CA SER A 368 2.85 -12.04 13.12
C SER A 368 3.24 -10.68 13.74
N ARG A 369 3.10 -10.52 15.06
CA ARG A 369 3.54 -9.29 15.76
C ARG A 369 5.06 -9.12 15.70
N ARG A 370 5.81 -10.18 15.98
CA ARG A 370 7.29 -10.17 15.89
C ARG A 370 7.75 -9.89 14.47
N GLU A 371 7.12 -10.52 13.47
CA GLU A 371 7.44 -10.31 12.06
C GLU A 371 7.32 -8.82 11.70
N ILE A 372 6.19 -8.18 12.03
CA ILE A 372 5.98 -6.75 11.73
C ILE A 372 6.94 -5.87 12.53
N ALA A 373 7.16 -6.15 13.81
CA ALA A 373 8.12 -5.39 14.63
C ALA A 373 9.56 -5.48 14.08
N LEU A 374 9.99 -6.64 13.56
CA LEU A 374 11.27 -6.78 12.85
C LEU A 374 11.31 -5.95 11.57
N MET A 375 10.23 -5.94 10.77
CA MET A 375 10.15 -5.11 9.56
C MET A 375 10.22 -3.61 9.91
N VAL A 376 9.56 -3.19 10.99
CA VAL A 376 9.62 -1.82 11.50
C VAL A 376 11.04 -1.47 11.96
N ALA A 377 11.71 -2.37 12.69
CA ALA A 377 13.09 -2.15 13.12
C ALA A 377 14.04 -1.99 11.92
N GLN A 378 13.96 -2.88 10.93
CA GLN A 378 14.76 -2.82 9.70
C GLN A 378 14.51 -1.53 8.90
N ALA A 379 13.24 -1.17 8.70
CA ALA A 379 12.86 0.05 7.98
C ALA A 379 13.33 1.31 8.72
N SER A 380 13.22 1.35 10.05
CA SER A 380 13.70 2.46 10.88
C SER A 380 15.21 2.64 10.78
N ILE A 381 15.99 1.55 10.80
CA ILE A 381 17.45 1.61 10.58
C ILE A 381 17.76 2.22 9.21
N THR A 382 17.05 1.81 8.17
CA THR A 382 17.27 2.31 6.80
C THR A 382 17.00 3.81 6.69
N LEU A 383 16.05 4.32 7.47
CA LEU A 383 15.69 5.73 7.55
C LEU A 383 16.51 6.54 8.57
N GLY A 384 17.46 5.91 9.28
CA GLY A 384 18.23 6.56 10.34
C GLY A 384 17.44 6.86 11.63
N LYS A 385 16.24 6.28 11.79
CA LYS A 385 15.40 6.43 12.99
C LYS A 385 15.85 5.47 14.09
N THR A 386 17.00 5.76 14.70
CA THR A 386 17.66 4.87 15.68
C THR A 386 16.79 4.55 16.89
N ALA A 387 16.11 5.53 17.48
CA ALA A 387 15.22 5.31 18.62
C ALA A 387 14.06 4.34 18.28
N ALA A 388 13.38 4.57 17.15
CA ALA A 388 12.30 3.70 16.69
C ALA A 388 12.79 2.28 16.36
N ALA A 389 13.98 2.16 15.76
CA ALA A 389 14.61 0.87 15.48
C ALA A 389 14.91 0.09 16.76
N ALA A 390 15.53 0.72 17.75
CA ALA A 390 15.84 0.11 19.03
C ALA A 390 14.56 -0.32 19.76
N MET A 391 13.55 0.56 19.86
CA MET A 391 12.28 0.25 20.52
C MET A 391 11.51 -0.90 19.85
N ALA A 392 11.52 -0.97 18.52
CA ALA A 392 10.90 -2.06 17.78
C ALA A 392 11.65 -3.39 17.98
N ALA A 393 12.99 -3.35 17.96
CA ALA A 393 13.83 -4.51 18.20
C ALA A 393 13.66 -5.07 19.63
N GLU A 394 13.56 -4.21 20.65
CA GLU A 394 13.34 -4.63 22.04
C GLU A 394 12.03 -5.42 22.23
N ARG A 395 10.96 -5.04 21.52
CA ARG A 395 9.69 -5.80 21.54
C ARG A 395 9.84 -7.21 20.97
N VAL A 396 10.66 -7.36 19.94
CA VAL A 396 10.99 -8.66 19.39
C VAL A 396 11.81 -9.46 20.40
N LEU A 397 12.86 -8.86 21.00
CA LEU A 397 13.69 -9.54 22.00
C LEU A 397 12.90 -10.00 23.22
N ALA A 398 11.91 -9.21 23.66
CA ALA A 398 11.05 -9.57 24.78
C ALA A 398 10.17 -10.80 24.53
N THR A 399 9.94 -11.17 23.27
CA THR A 399 8.97 -12.22 22.89
C THR A 399 9.54 -13.32 22.00
N ALA A 400 10.77 -13.15 21.50
CA ALA A 400 11.42 -14.10 20.61
C ALA A 400 11.98 -15.30 21.40
N PRO A 401 11.86 -16.53 20.87
CA PRO A 401 12.51 -17.69 21.47
C PRO A 401 14.04 -17.50 21.52
N ILE A 402 14.66 -17.96 22.61
CA ILE A 402 16.11 -17.89 22.80
C ILE A 402 16.81 -18.62 21.65
N GLY A 403 17.81 -17.97 21.06
CA GLY A 403 18.58 -18.52 19.93
C GLY A 403 17.83 -18.55 18.59
N SER A 404 16.60 -18.01 18.50
CA SER A 404 15.90 -17.88 17.22
C SER A 404 16.56 -16.87 16.29
N LEU A 405 16.32 -17.04 14.98
CA LEU A 405 16.77 -16.08 13.97
C LEU A 405 16.16 -14.69 14.21
N ASP A 406 14.90 -14.62 14.65
CA ASP A 406 14.24 -13.37 15.01
C ASP A 406 14.99 -12.63 16.12
N ALA A 407 15.47 -13.35 17.13
CA ALA A 407 16.26 -12.77 18.20
C ALA A 407 17.63 -12.27 17.70
N ASP A 408 18.28 -12.98 16.79
CA ASP A 408 19.54 -12.52 16.17
C ASP A 408 19.33 -11.25 15.33
N ARG A 409 18.27 -11.21 14.52
CA ARG A 409 17.93 -10.04 13.71
C ARG A 409 17.56 -8.84 14.59
N ALA A 410 16.81 -9.06 15.67
CA ALA A 410 16.48 -7.99 16.60
C ALA A 410 17.72 -7.43 17.32
N ARG A 411 18.64 -8.29 17.78
CA ARG A 411 19.94 -7.85 18.32
C ARG A 411 20.73 -7.03 17.31
N LEU A 412 20.78 -7.49 16.05
CA LEU A 412 21.43 -6.74 14.97
C LEU A 412 20.81 -5.34 14.81
N TYR A 413 19.49 -5.23 14.69
CA TYR A 413 18.84 -3.94 14.47
C TYR A 413 18.98 -3.02 15.69
N ARG A 414 18.87 -3.54 16.91
CA ARG A 414 19.10 -2.75 18.13
C ARG A 414 20.54 -2.24 18.20
N ALA A 415 21.52 -3.11 18.05
CA ALA A 415 22.92 -2.73 18.15
C ALA A 415 23.34 -1.80 16.99
N ALA A 416 22.78 -1.99 15.78
CA ALA A 416 22.97 -1.06 14.67
C ALA A 416 22.41 0.34 14.96
N ALA A 417 21.27 0.44 15.66
CA ALA A 417 20.74 1.73 16.09
C ALA A 417 21.64 2.43 17.13
N GLN A 418 22.19 1.65 18.07
CA GLN A 418 23.06 2.14 19.13
C GLN A 418 24.48 2.47 18.65
N ALA A 419 24.95 1.81 17.59
CA ALA A 419 26.28 2.04 17.02
C ALA A 419 26.51 3.50 16.61
N ALA A 420 25.45 4.26 16.29
CA ALA A 420 25.52 5.67 15.95
C ALA A 420 25.59 6.63 17.16
N SER A 421 25.44 6.11 18.39
CA SER A 421 25.51 6.86 19.64
C SER A 421 26.92 6.80 20.21
N ALA A 422 27.53 7.96 20.48
CA ALA A 422 28.85 8.01 21.14
C ALA A 422 28.84 7.32 22.52
N GLN A 423 27.71 7.37 23.22
CA GLN A 423 27.56 6.78 24.55
C GLN A 423 27.43 5.25 24.49
N ASP A 424 26.81 4.70 23.45
CA ASP A 424 26.47 3.27 23.37
C ASP A 424 27.31 2.49 22.35
N CYS A 425 28.21 3.16 21.61
CA CYS A 425 28.96 2.56 20.50
C CYS A 425 29.82 1.35 20.91
N GLU A 426 30.46 1.37 22.07
CA GLU A 426 31.29 0.26 22.56
C GLU A 426 30.45 -0.98 22.90
N ALA A 427 29.33 -0.77 23.61
CA ALA A 427 28.39 -1.83 23.94
C ALA A 427 27.76 -2.42 22.66
N ALA A 428 27.46 -1.55 21.69
CA ALA A 428 26.95 -1.96 20.38
C ALA A 428 27.98 -2.81 19.59
N ASP A 429 29.26 -2.42 19.52
CA ASP A 429 30.28 -3.23 18.83
C ASP A 429 30.45 -4.61 19.49
N ALA A 430 30.46 -4.65 20.83
CA ALA A 430 30.51 -5.89 21.60
C ALA A 430 29.31 -6.81 21.29
N GLU A 431 28.09 -6.26 21.26
CA GLU A 431 26.89 -7.04 20.91
C GLU A 431 26.95 -7.53 19.45
N LEU A 432 27.29 -6.64 18.51
CA LEU A 432 27.43 -6.98 17.08
C LEU A 432 28.47 -8.10 16.88
N ALA A 433 29.55 -8.15 17.66
CA ALA A 433 30.57 -9.19 17.58
C ALA A 433 30.02 -10.60 17.90
N THR A 434 28.98 -10.71 18.72
CA THR A 434 28.38 -12.00 19.11
C THR A 434 27.46 -12.60 18.03
N ILE A 435 27.04 -11.81 17.04
CA ILE A 435 26.06 -12.23 16.03
C ILE A 435 26.74 -13.09 14.95
N ALA A 436 26.21 -14.30 14.77
CA ALA A 436 26.66 -15.28 13.78
C ALA A 436 26.24 -14.87 12.35
N PRO A 437 27.16 -14.43 11.47
CA PRO A 437 26.80 -13.86 10.17
C PRO A 437 26.20 -14.89 9.21
N ASP A 438 26.60 -16.14 9.30
CA ASP A 438 26.15 -17.26 8.47
C ASP A 438 24.65 -17.57 8.62
N ARG A 439 24.06 -17.17 9.74
CA ARG A 439 22.62 -17.33 10.01
C ARG A 439 21.77 -16.22 9.40
N LEU A 440 22.39 -15.10 9.00
CA LEU A 440 21.71 -13.91 8.53
C LEU A 440 21.50 -13.90 7.01
N SER A 441 20.49 -13.15 6.58
CA SER A 441 20.29 -12.84 5.17
C SER A 441 21.49 -12.08 4.59
N THR A 442 21.66 -12.07 3.27
CA THR A 442 22.72 -11.28 2.63
C THR A 442 22.62 -9.79 2.93
N GLU A 443 21.40 -9.27 3.10
CA GLU A 443 21.17 -7.87 3.47
C GLU A 443 21.58 -7.60 4.92
N ASP A 444 21.12 -8.44 5.85
CA ASP A 444 21.46 -8.31 7.26
C ASP A 444 22.96 -8.50 7.52
N ARG A 445 23.64 -9.37 6.75
CA ARG A 445 25.11 -9.49 6.81
C ARG A 445 25.81 -8.20 6.39
N ARG A 446 25.30 -7.50 5.37
CA ARG A 446 25.85 -6.20 4.95
C ARG A 446 25.62 -5.17 6.03
N LEU A 447 24.40 -5.12 6.59
CA LEU A 447 24.09 -4.23 7.70
C LEU A 447 24.99 -4.48 8.92
N LEU A 448 25.24 -5.74 9.29
CA LEU A 448 26.17 -6.12 10.36
C LEU A 448 27.58 -5.57 10.10
N GLY A 449 28.08 -5.71 8.87
CA GLY A 449 29.37 -5.15 8.47
C GLY A 449 29.42 -3.63 8.59
N SER A 450 28.39 -2.94 8.07
CA SER A 450 28.26 -1.48 8.15
C SER A 450 28.16 -0.98 9.60
N ALA A 451 27.34 -1.61 10.43
CA ALA A 451 27.15 -1.23 11.83
C ALA A 451 28.45 -1.35 12.64
N ARG A 452 29.22 -2.43 12.45
CA ARG A 452 30.55 -2.60 13.07
C ARG A 452 31.54 -1.51 12.62
N ALA A 453 31.52 -1.15 11.34
CA ALA A 453 32.39 -0.08 10.84
C ALA A 453 32.04 1.28 11.46
N VAL A 454 30.74 1.59 11.59
CA VAL A 454 30.26 2.82 12.23
C VAL A 454 30.64 2.87 13.71
N ALA A 455 30.37 1.79 14.46
CA ALA A 455 30.68 1.73 15.89
C ALA A 455 32.18 2.01 16.16
N ARG A 456 33.08 1.33 15.44
CA ARG A 456 34.54 1.52 15.58
C ARG A 456 35.01 2.92 15.17
N ALA A 457 34.40 3.50 14.14
CA ALA A 457 34.75 4.85 13.72
C ALA A 457 34.40 5.88 14.80
N ILE A 458 33.25 5.72 15.45
CA ILE A 458 32.81 6.61 16.54
C ILE A 458 33.67 6.42 17.79
N SER A 459 33.95 5.18 18.20
CA SER A 459 34.85 4.91 19.33
C SER A 459 36.25 5.53 19.10
N GLY A 460 36.82 5.32 17.90
CA GLY A 460 38.13 5.90 17.57
C GLY A 460 38.15 7.43 17.54
N ALA A 461 37.04 8.08 17.15
CA ALA A 461 36.93 9.54 17.18
C ALA A 461 36.80 10.08 18.62
N ALA A 462 36.02 9.40 19.47
CA ALA A 462 35.90 9.74 20.89
C ALA A 462 37.25 9.63 21.62
N ASP A 463 38.05 8.62 21.31
CA ASP A 463 39.40 8.48 21.85
C ASP A 463 40.31 9.67 21.49
N VAL A 464 40.21 10.21 20.26
CA VAL A 464 40.99 11.38 19.83
C VAL A 464 40.56 12.65 20.58
N GLU A 465 39.26 12.87 20.78
CA GLU A 465 38.77 14.03 21.56
C GLU A 465 39.14 13.92 23.04
N VAL A 466 39.11 12.74 23.65
CA VAL A 466 39.52 12.53 25.05
C VAL A 466 41.04 12.78 25.21
N ILE A 467 41.85 12.38 24.23
CA ILE A 467 43.29 12.67 24.22
C ILE A 467 43.54 14.18 24.07
N ALA A 468 42.79 14.87 23.21
CA ALA A 468 42.89 16.31 23.04
C ALA A 468 42.40 17.10 24.27
N GLY A 469 41.34 16.64 24.95
CA GLY A 469 40.79 17.26 26.17
C GLY A 469 41.59 16.97 27.45
N ARG A 470 42.44 15.94 27.46
CA ARG A 470 43.44 15.71 28.54
C ARG A 470 44.73 16.49 28.34
N ALA A 471 44.97 17.04 27.15
CA ALA A 471 46.03 18.00 26.95
C ALA A 471 45.54 19.38 27.44
N THR A 472 46.21 19.89 28.47
CA THR A 472 46.24 21.29 28.96
C THR A 472 45.13 21.75 29.91
N GLU A 473 45.37 21.51 31.21
CA GLU A 473 45.32 22.61 32.19
C GLU A 473 46.51 23.56 31.85
N PRO A 474 46.29 24.87 31.62
CA PRO A 474 47.37 25.75 31.21
C PRO A 474 48.28 26.05 32.41
N GLN A 475 49.41 25.33 32.49
CA GLN A 475 50.58 25.91 33.13
C GLN A 475 51.04 27.09 32.27
N ALA A 476 51.08 28.27 32.90
CA ALA A 476 51.47 29.52 32.29
C ALA A 476 52.83 29.37 31.56
N PRO A 477 52.91 29.76 30.27
CA PRO A 477 54.17 29.74 29.56
C PRO A 477 54.99 30.98 29.93
N ASP A 478 56.21 30.76 30.44
CA ASP A 478 57.28 31.74 30.32
C ASP A 478 57.58 31.93 28.83
N ALA A 479 57.60 33.19 28.43
CA ALA A 479 57.66 33.63 27.06
C ALA A 479 58.99 33.29 26.37
N ALA A 480 58.93 32.62 25.21
CA ALA A 480 59.88 32.82 24.12
C ALA A 480 59.38 32.17 22.80
N GLY A 481 59.11 33.00 21.79
CA GLY A 481 59.35 32.67 20.38
C GLY A 481 58.19 32.08 19.57
N ASP A 482 57.38 32.96 19.03
CA ASP A 482 56.33 32.72 18.03
C ASP A 482 56.96 32.53 16.64
N ASP A 483 56.70 31.39 15.95
CA ASP A 483 56.99 31.26 14.50
C ASP A 483 56.16 30.18 13.76
N THR A 484 55.20 29.50 14.41
CA THR A 484 54.44 28.40 13.80
C THR A 484 53.05 28.78 13.29
N ALA A 485 52.49 29.92 13.70
CA ALA A 485 51.18 30.38 13.22
C ALA A 485 51.13 30.74 11.72
N PRO A 486 52.10 31.46 11.12
CA PRO A 486 52.05 31.80 9.70
C PRO A 486 52.24 30.59 8.78
N ALA A 487 52.96 29.55 9.23
CA ALA A 487 53.22 28.34 8.42
C ALA A 487 51.99 27.42 8.28
N ILE A 488 51.13 27.36 9.30
CA ILE A 488 49.91 26.56 9.27
C ILE A 488 48.82 27.24 8.42
N LEU A 489 48.72 28.58 8.52
CA LEU A 489 47.82 29.38 7.68
C LEU A 489 48.22 29.34 6.19
N ALA A 490 49.52 29.40 5.88
CA ALA A 490 50.01 29.28 4.51
C ALA A 490 49.74 27.88 3.91
N LYS A 491 49.83 26.81 4.70
CA LYS A 491 49.47 25.44 4.28
C LYS A 491 47.96 25.27 4.04
N ALA A 492 47.13 25.89 4.87
CA ALA A 492 45.67 25.85 4.72
C ALA A 492 45.21 26.64 3.46
N GLN A 493 45.82 27.79 3.19
CA GLN A 493 45.52 28.57 1.97
C GLN A 493 45.99 27.87 0.69
N ALA A 494 47.15 27.22 0.70
CA ALA A 494 47.63 26.42 -0.44
C ALA A 494 46.74 25.20 -0.73
N ALA A 495 46.17 24.56 0.31
CA ALA A 495 45.24 23.45 0.15
C ALA A 495 43.89 23.90 -0.43
N LEU A 496 43.39 25.09 -0.04
CA LEU A 496 42.16 25.67 -0.59
C LEU A 496 42.32 26.11 -2.06
N SER A 497 43.46 26.69 -2.43
CA SER A 497 43.74 27.06 -3.83
C SER A 497 43.86 25.86 -4.78
N GLY A 498 44.28 24.69 -4.26
CA GLY A 498 44.34 23.44 -5.03
C GLY A 498 42.96 22.84 -5.32
N VAL A 499 41.96 23.10 -4.47
CA VAL A 499 40.58 22.62 -4.64
C VAL A 499 39.83 23.48 -5.66
N ASP A 500 40.04 24.80 -5.68
CA ASP A 500 39.42 25.69 -6.69
C ASP A 500 39.95 25.44 -8.11
N GLN A 501 41.20 24.96 -8.26
CA GLN A 501 41.74 24.53 -9.56
C GLN A 501 41.16 23.19 -10.05
N LEU A 502 40.55 22.41 -9.16
CA LEU A 502 39.93 21.11 -9.46
C LEU A 502 38.45 21.23 -9.85
N PHE A 503 37.80 22.38 -9.57
CA PHE A 503 36.39 22.65 -9.90
C PHE A 503 36.18 23.82 -10.89
N GLY A 504 37.24 24.36 -11.48
CA GLY A 504 37.16 25.35 -12.56
C GLY A 504 36.81 24.72 -13.91
N GLU A 505 35.56 24.89 -14.33
CA GLU A 505 35.04 24.53 -15.66
C GLU A 505 35.89 25.06 -16.82
N LYS A 506 36.01 24.25 -17.89
CA LYS A 506 36.26 24.75 -19.25
C LYS A 506 34.90 24.88 -19.96
N PRO A 507 34.63 26.01 -20.64
CA PRO A 507 33.32 26.29 -21.22
C PRO A 507 33.14 25.57 -22.55
N LEU A 508 31.92 25.08 -22.79
CA LEU A 508 31.18 25.15 -24.05
C LEU A 508 29.71 24.75 -23.82
#